data_AF-A0A1B1B456-F1
#
_entry.id   AF-A0A1B1B456-F1
#
_cell.length_a   1.000
_cell.length_b   1.000
_cell.length_c   1.000
_cell.angle_alpha   90.00
_cell.angle_beta   90.00
_cell.angle_gamma   90.00
#
_symmetry.space_group_name_H-M   'P 1'
#
loop_
_entity.id
_entity.type
_entity.pdbx_description
1 polymer ?
#
loop_
_entity_poly.entity_id
_entity_poly.type
_entity_poly.pdbx_seq_one_letter_code
_entity_poly.pdbx_strand_id
1 'polypeptide(L)'
;MPTPRRTKNDHLLYADVVDSKQKAGVWMGERDAFQAKQAEILEAVKDKADWVPVENAIMVVSTEPAGITIIAPNPTLPGMIVLADGGSPEASAQLQATGEELVRQVMAERGIVEEEAA
;
A
#
# COMPACT_ATOMS: atom_id res chain seq x y z
N MET A 1 -12.98 -15.59 -17.02
CA MET A 1 -11.71 -15.81 -16.30
C MET A 1 -10.87 -14.55 -16.50
N PRO A 2 -10.61 -13.74 -15.45
CA PRO A 2 -9.73 -12.58 -15.62
C PRO A 2 -8.32 -13.06 -15.98
N THR A 3 -7.64 -12.30 -16.83
CA THR A 3 -6.32 -12.65 -17.35
C THR A 3 -5.25 -12.06 -16.43
N PRO A 4 -4.30 -12.87 -15.90
CA PRO A 4 -3.21 -12.36 -15.08
C PRO A 4 -2.35 -11.34 -15.84
N ARG A 5 -1.77 -10.38 -15.11
CA ARG A 5 -0.88 -9.36 -15.67
C ARG A 5 0.32 -9.97 -16.38
N ARG A 6 0.77 -9.31 -17.46
CA ARG A 6 1.99 -9.70 -18.21
C ARG A 6 3.24 -8.88 -17.86
N THR A 7 3.14 -7.64 -17.35
CA THR A 7 4.32 -6.77 -17.09
C THR A 7 4.14 -5.79 -15.90
N LYS A 8 5.26 -5.27 -15.37
CA LYS A 8 5.36 -4.38 -14.19
C LYS A 8 4.72 -2.99 -14.36
N ASN A 9 4.60 -2.50 -15.60
CA ASN A 9 4.11 -1.14 -15.89
C ASN A 9 2.60 -1.08 -16.18
N ASP A 10 1.90 -2.20 -16.09
CA ASP A 10 0.45 -2.24 -16.24
C ASP A 10 -0.19 -1.61 -14.99
N HIS A 11 -0.66 -0.37 -15.12
CA HIS A 11 -1.12 0.47 -14.01
C HIS A 11 -2.53 0.06 -13.53
N LEU A 12 -3.20 -0.83 -14.26
CA LEU A 12 -4.52 -1.35 -13.91
C LEU A 12 -4.39 -2.54 -12.96
N LEU A 13 -4.44 -2.28 -11.65
CA LEU A 13 -4.54 -3.34 -10.63
C LEU A 13 -5.95 -3.93 -10.75
N TYR A 14 -6.13 -4.90 -11.64
CA TYR A 14 -7.32 -5.75 -11.59
C TYR A 14 -7.17 -6.63 -10.36
N ALA A 15 -8.01 -6.37 -9.35
CA ALA A 15 -8.07 -7.18 -8.16
C ALA A 15 -8.37 -8.63 -8.58
N ASP A 16 -7.40 -9.52 -8.42
CA ASP A 16 -7.70 -10.94 -8.55
C ASP A 16 -8.56 -11.34 -7.35
N VAL A 17 -9.88 -11.40 -7.58
CA VAL A 17 -10.92 -11.66 -6.58
C VAL A 17 -10.69 -13.00 -5.87
N VAL A 18 -9.95 -13.92 -6.51
CA VAL A 18 -9.72 -15.27 -6.01
C VAL A 18 -8.80 -15.28 -4.77
N ASP A 19 -7.98 -14.25 -4.59
CA ASP A 19 -7.00 -14.14 -3.48
C ASP A 19 -7.27 -12.94 -2.55
N SER A 20 -8.41 -12.26 -2.70
CA SER A 20 -8.72 -11.03 -1.94
C SER A 20 -9.10 -11.27 -0.48
N LYS A 21 -9.41 -12.52 -0.09
CA LYS A 21 -9.86 -12.84 1.28
C LYS A 21 -8.77 -12.73 2.34
N GLN A 22 -7.50 -12.86 1.94
CA GLN A 22 -6.36 -12.72 2.85
C GLN A 22 -5.74 -11.31 2.81
N LYS A 23 -6.17 -10.47 1.86
CA LYS A 23 -5.71 -9.08 1.75
C LYS A 23 -6.37 -8.19 2.79
N ALA A 24 -5.61 -7.20 3.27
CA ALA A 24 -6.07 -6.25 4.26
C ALA A 24 -7.21 -5.38 3.70
N GLY A 25 -8.37 -5.39 4.37
CA GLY A 25 -9.45 -4.46 4.06
C GLY A 25 -10.87 -5.03 4.22
N VAL A 26 -11.84 -4.15 3.97
CA VAL A 26 -13.26 -4.51 3.88
C VAL A 26 -13.66 -4.45 2.42
N TRP A 27 -14.01 -5.62 1.87
CA TRP A 27 -14.31 -5.77 0.46
C TRP A 27 -15.82 -5.70 0.20
N MET A 28 -16.20 -5.01 -0.88
CA MET A 28 -17.56 -5.05 -1.42
C MET A 28 -17.56 -5.84 -2.73
N GLY A 29 -18.68 -6.48 -3.07
CA GLY A 29 -18.79 -7.21 -4.34
C GLY A 29 -18.63 -6.28 -5.54
N GLU A 30 -17.99 -6.78 -6.61
CA GLU A 30 -17.81 -6.03 -7.85
C GLU A 30 -19.16 -5.62 -8.45
N ARG A 31 -19.32 -4.32 -8.70
CA ARG A 31 -20.51 -3.68 -9.29
C ARG A 31 -20.08 -2.43 -10.02
N ASP A 32 -20.75 -2.04 -11.10
CA ASP A 32 -20.37 -0.87 -11.93
C ASP A 32 -20.15 0.43 -11.13
N ALA A 33 -20.84 0.59 -10.00
CA ALA A 33 -20.74 1.76 -9.12
C ALA A 33 -19.76 1.62 -7.94
N PHE A 34 -18.87 0.60 -7.92
CA PHE A 34 -18.03 0.33 -6.76
C PHE A 34 -17.12 1.51 -6.39
N GLN A 35 -16.56 2.23 -7.37
CA GLN A 35 -15.69 3.38 -7.13
C GLN A 35 -16.44 4.55 -6.47
N ALA A 36 -17.65 4.85 -6.92
CA ALA A 36 -18.49 5.87 -6.31
C ALA A 36 -18.82 5.53 -4.85
N LYS A 37 -19.06 4.23 -4.57
CA LYS A 37 -19.30 3.75 -3.21
C LYS A 37 -18.04 3.78 -2.33
N GLN A 38 -16.86 3.50 -2.88
CA GLN A 38 -15.60 3.66 -2.15
C GLN A 38 -15.39 5.12 -1.73
N ALA A 39 -15.66 6.08 -2.62
CA ALA A 39 -15.56 7.50 -2.30
C ALA A 39 -16.57 7.93 -1.21
N GLU A 40 -17.83 7.51 -1.34
CA GLU A 40 -18.88 7.76 -0.32
C GLU A 40 -18.48 7.19 1.06
N ILE A 41 -17.94 5.97 1.10
CA ILE A 41 -17.45 5.35 2.34
C ILE A 41 -16.29 6.14 2.92
N LEU A 42 -15.33 6.56 2.10
CA LEU A 42 -14.15 7.28 2.56
C LEU A 42 -14.52 8.62 3.21
N GLU A 43 -15.42 9.39 2.60
CA GLU A 43 -15.93 10.63 3.20
C GLU A 43 -16.69 10.36 4.51
N ALA A 44 -17.54 9.33 4.54
CA ALA A 44 -18.23 8.97 5.77
C ALA A 44 -17.31 8.48 6.91
N VAL A 45 -16.13 7.93 6.59
CA VAL A 45 -15.11 7.55 7.58
C VAL A 45 -14.41 8.80 8.13
N LYS A 46 -14.13 9.80 7.29
CA LYS A 46 -13.53 11.07 7.70
C LYS A 46 -14.37 11.83 8.72
N ASP A 47 -15.70 11.71 8.66
CA ASP A 47 -16.61 12.30 9.65
C ASP A 47 -16.59 11.58 11.01
N LYS A 48 -15.98 10.40 11.10
CA LYS A 48 -16.03 9.51 12.27
C LYS A 48 -14.67 9.24 12.91
N ALA A 49 -13.59 9.70 12.29
CA ALA A 49 -12.23 9.44 12.75
C ALA A 49 -11.42 10.73 12.67
N ASP A 50 -10.50 10.92 13.60
CA ASP A 50 -9.45 11.92 13.45
C ASP A 50 -8.52 11.47 12.33
N TRP A 51 -8.29 12.33 11.34
CA TRP A 51 -7.48 12.00 10.18
C TRP A 51 -6.64 13.19 9.73
N VAL A 52 -5.50 12.88 9.12
CA VAL A 52 -4.64 13.83 8.42
C VAL A 52 -4.37 13.31 7.00
N PRO A 53 -4.27 14.19 5.99
CA PRO A 53 -3.91 13.76 4.65
C PRO A 53 -2.49 13.20 4.64
N VAL A 54 -2.31 12.06 3.97
CA VAL A 54 -0.98 11.49 3.71
C VAL A 54 -0.51 12.00 2.35
N GLU A 55 0.07 13.20 2.35
CA GLU A 55 0.59 13.83 1.12
C GLU A 55 1.91 13.17 0.68
N ASN A 56 2.18 13.18 -0.62
CA ASN A 56 3.41 12.65 -1.22
C ASN A 56 3.65 11.15 -0.99
N ALA A 57 2.59 10.38 -0.73
CA ALA A 57 2.64 8.93 -0.72
C ALA A 57 2.86 8.35 -2.12
N ILE A 58 3.60 7.25 -2.19
CA ILE A 58 3.74 6.42 -3.39
C ILE A 58 3.18 5.03 -3.12
N MET A 59 2.60 4.42 -4.15
CA MET A 59 2.22 3.01 -4.16
C MET A 59 3.20 2.24 -5.05
N VAL A 60 3.90 1.29 -4.45
CA VAL A 60 4.77 0.33 -5.14
C VAL A 60 3.96 -0.93 -5.39
N VAL A 61 4.03 -1.46 -6.60
CA VAL A 61 3.38 -2.72 -6.98
C VAL A 61 4.44 -3.79 -7.18
N SER A 62 4.24 -4.95 -6.54
CA SER A 62 5.08 -6.13 -6.70
C SER A 62 4.31 -7.28 -7.33
N THR A 63 4.99 -8.04 -8.18
CA THR A 63 4.48 -9.30 -8.74
C THR A 63 5.01 -10.53 -8.00
N GLU A 64 6.13 -10.40 -7.29
CA GLU A 64 6.80 -11.50 -6.58
C GLU A 64 7.41 -10.99 -5.25
N PRO A 65 6.76 -11.24 -4.10
CA PRO A 65 5.40 -11.77 -3.98
C PRO A 65 4.36 -10.74 -4.48
N ALA A 66 3.18 -11.22 -4.90
CA ALA A 66 2.12 -10.35 -5.42
C ALA A 66 1.53 -9.49 -4.31
N GLY A 67 1.50 -8.17 -4.51
CA GLY A 67 0.94 -7.24 -3.54
C GLY A 67 1.30 -5.78 -3.82
N ILE A 68 0.94 -4.93 -2.86
CA ILE A 68 1.23 -3.50 -2.89
C ILE A 68 1.96 -3.06 -1.62
N THR A 69 2.75 -2.01 -1.74
CA THR A 69 3.38 -1.31 -0.61
C THR A 69 3.11 0.19 -0.74
N ILE A 70 2.56 0.81 0.29
CA ILE A 70 2.45 2.27 0.41
C ILE A 70 3.67 2.78 1.18
N ILE A 71 4.39 3.73 0.58
CA ILE A 71 5.51 4.43 1.21
C ILE A 71 5.16 5.91 1.28
N ALA A 72 5.24 6.51 2.46
CA ALA A 72 4.87 7.90 2.67
C ALA A 72 5.70 8.56 3.77
N PRO A 73 5.82 9.90 3.79
CA PRO A 73 6.32 10.62 4.97
C PRO A 73 5.43 10.34 6.18
N ASN A 74 6.03 10.13 7.34
CA ASN A 74 5.27 10.06 8.59
C ASN A 74 4.77 11.47 8.97
N PRO A 75 3.45 11.68 9.16
CA PRO A 75 2.90 13.01 9.42
C PRO A 75 3.22 13.54 10.81
N THR A 76 3.62 12.68 11.76
CA THR A 76 3.81 13.05 13.17
C THR A 76 5.20 12.79 13.71
N LEU A 77 6.03 11.99 13.01
CA LEU A 77 7.38 11.64 13.42
C LEU A 77 8.40 11.89 12.28
N PRO A 78 9.68 12.16 12.58
CA PRO A 78 10.71 12.31 11.57
C PRO A 78 11.10 10.95 10.98
N GLY A 79 10.33 10.47 10.00
CA GLY A 79 10.58 9.18 9.37
C GLY A 79 9.66 8.88 8.19
N MET A 80 9.84 7.69 7.60
CA MET A 80 9.03 7.18 6.51
C MET A 80 8.14 6.03 7.01
N ILE A 81 6.89 6.00 6.58
CA ILE A 81 5.96 4.89 6.79
C ILE A 81 6.11 3.93 5.62
N VAL A 82 6.17 2.62 5.91
CA VAL A 82 6.10 1.54 4.93
C VAL A 82 4.98 0.57 5.35
N LEU A 83 3.91 0.51 4.57
CA LEU A 83 2.78 -0.40 4.81
C LEU A 83 2.60 -1.31 3.61
N ALA A 84 2.54 -2.62 3.84
CA ALA A 84 2.41 -3.61 2.76
C ALA A 84 1.16 -4.47 2.90
N ASP A 85 0.59 -4.84 1.75
CA ASP A 85 -0.54 -5.74 1.62
C ASP A 85 -0.24 -6.78 0.53
N GLY A 86 0.12 -7.98 0.97
CA GLY A 86 0.36 -9.17 0.15
C GLY A 86 -0.77 -10.19 0.26
N GLY A 87 -0.74 -11.21 -0.60
CA GLY A 87 -1.73 -12.29 -0.58
C GLY A 87 -1.69 -13.21 0.65
N SER A 88 -0.67 -13.10 1.50
CA SER A 88 -0.53 -13.84 2.77
C SER A 88 0.25 -13.01 3.81
N PRO A 89 0.22 -13.37 5.11
CA PRO A 89 1.02 -12.68 6.14
C PRO A 89 2.53 -12.67 5.81
N GLU A 90 3.06 -13.78 5.29
CA GLU A 90 4.46 -13.89 4.89
C GLU A 90 4.79 -12.98 3.69
N ALA A 91 3.89 -12.93 2.71
CA ALA A 91 4.03 -12.03 1.57
C ALA A 91 4.01 -10.56 2.00
N SER A 92 3.10 -10.17 2.89
CA SER A 92 3.05 -8.81 3.46
C SER A 92 4.33 -8.46 4.20
N ALA A 93 4.84 -9.35 5.05
CA ALA A 93 6.09 -9.14 5.78
C ALA A 93 7.30 -8.98 4.82
N GLN A 94 7.37 -9.79 3.77
CA GLN A 94 8.43 -9.70 2.76
C GLN A 94 8.36 -8.38 1.98
N LEU A 95 7.15 -7.96 1.58
CA LEU A 95 6.93 -6.69 0.87
C LEU A 95 7.28 -5.48 1.74
N GLN A 96 6.92 -5.53 3.02
CA GLN A 96 7.28 -4.49 3.98
C GLN A 96 8.80 -4.39 4.15
N ALA A 97 9.47 -5.51 4.43
CA ALA A 97 10.94 -5.55 4.58
C ALA A 97 11.66 -5.03 3.32
N THR A 98 11.16 -5.39 2.14
CA THR A 98 11.68 -4.89 0.86
C THR A 98 11.50 -3.37 0.72
N GLY A 99 10.32 -2.86 1.09
CA GLY A 99 10.04 -1.42 1.07
C GLY A 99 10.92 -0.64 2.05
N GLU A 100 11.12 -1.15 3.26
CA GLU A 100 12.01 -0.56 4.25
C GLU A 100 13.46 -0.54 3.77
N GLU A 101 13.93 -1.63 3.18
CA GLU A 101 15.29 -1.70 2.63
C GLU A 101 15.51 -0.69 1.50
N LEU A 102 14.53 -0.53 0.60
CA LEU A 102 14.58 0.50 -0.44
C LEU A 102 14.68 1.91 0.16
N VAL A 103 13.91 2.20 1.21
CA VAL A 103 13.99 3.49 1.92
C VAL A 103 15.38 3.68 2.52
N ARG A 104 15.91 2.69 3.25
CA ARG A 104 17.26 2.77 3.86
C ARG A 104 18.35 2.93 2.79
N GLN A 105 18.26 2.21 1.68
CA GLN A 105 19.19 2.35 0.57
C GLN A 105 19.18 3.78 0.00
N VAL A 106 18.00 4.33 -0.28
CA VAL A 106 17.88 5.70 -0.82
C VAL A 106 18.34 6.74 0.21
N MET A 107 18.07 6.53 1.50
CA MET A 107 18.61 7.38 2.56
C MET A 107 20.13 7.38 2.54
N ALA A 108 20.77 6.22 2.49
CA ALA A 108 22.22 6.08 2.43
C ALA A 108 22.81 6.74 1.16
N GLU A 109 22.20 6.52 -0.01
CA GLU A 109 22.60 7.15 -1.28
C GLU A 109 22.53 8.69 -1.22
N ARG A 110 21.65 9.24 -0.39
CA ARG A 110 21.46 10.69 -0.20
C ARG A 110 22.19 11.24 1.03
N GLY A 111 22.90 10.41 1.79
CA GLY A 111 23.57 10.81 3.02
C GLY A 111 22.62 11.19 4.16
N ILE A 112 21.41 10.65 4.17
CA ILE A 112 20.43 10.81 5.25
C ILE A 112 20.68 9.70 6.28
N VAL A 113 20.88 10.07 7.53
CA VAL A 113 21.16 9.13 8.63
C VAL A 113 19.85 8.77 9.33
N GLU A 114 19.68 7.48 9.67
CA GLU A 114 18.60 7.02 10.54
C GLU A 114 18.90 7.46 11.97
N GLU A 115 18.05 8.29 12.56
CA GLU A 115 18.17 8.69 13.96
C GLU A 115 17.58 7.57 14.82
N GLU A 116 18.38 6.95 15.71
CA GLU A 116 17.84 6.06 16.73
C GLU A 116 16.85 6.84 17.59
N ALA A 117 15.64 6.29 17.75
CA ALA A 117 14.67 6.84 18.69
C ALA A 117 15.29 6.84 20.10
N ALA A 118 15.55 8.05 20.63
CA ALA A 118 16.05 8.26 21.99
C ALA A 118 15.01 7.90 23.05
#